data_AF-A0A164JZP5-F1
#
_entry.id   AF-A0A164JZP5-F1
#
_cell.length_a   1.000
_cell.length_b   1.000
_cell.length_c   1.000
_cell.angle_alpha   90.00
_cell.angle_beta   90.00
_cell.angle_gamma   90.00
#
_symmetry.space_group_name_H-M   'P 1'
#
loop_
_entity.id
_entity.type
_entity.pdbx_description
1 polymer ?
#
loop_
_entity_poly.entity_id
_entity_poly.type
_entity_poly.pdbx_seq_one_letter_code
_entity_poly.pdbx_strand_id
1 'polypeptide(L)'
;MAAVVQKFVSPPMFKADPADNASEWLDRFELTARYNRWGNNEIHRNVVMYLEGTARKWYLFTNIVNQWEDLPVRPNLVAGQLGLPAAIGLRNQFLREFQQNNFVLVQEARLRQWMQGIEEDTTTYYYDILHMCHVLDSNMTQAQQLEHL
;
A
#
# COMPACT_ATOMS: atom_id res chain seq x y z
N MET A 1 31.66 21.59 1.29
CA MET A 1 30.19 21.42 1.33
C MET A 1 29.89 20.39 2.40
N ALA A 2 29.15 20.74 3.46
CA ALA A 2 28.76 19.77 4.48
C ALA A 2 27.63 18.90 3.93
N ALA A 3 27.82 17.58 3.88
CA ALA A 3 26.74 16.66 3.54
C ALA A 3 25.73 16.67 4.70
N VAL A 4 24.50 17.11 4.44
CA VAL A 4 23.41 16.95 5.40
C VAL A 4 23.09 15.46 5.47
N VAL A 5 23.41 14.85 6.61
CA VAL A 5 23.04 13.46 6.89
C VAL A 5 21.55 13.45 7.22
N GLN A 6 20.76 12.91 6.29
CA GLN A 6 19.33 12.71 6.53
C GLN A 6 19.15 11.56 7.54
N LYS A 7 18.34 11.79 8.58
CA LYS A 7 18.04 10.77 9.58
C LYS A 7 17.28 9.62 8.91
N PHE A 8 17.62 8.38 9.22
CA PHE A 8 16.89 7.22 8.73
C PHE A 8 15.55 7.08 9.46
N VAL A 9 14.49 6.77 8.73
CA VAL A 9 13.16 6.47 9.29
C VAL A 9 12.80 5.02 8.95
N SER A 10 12.45 4.22 9.95
CA SER A 10 12.02 2.85 9.73
C SER A 10 10.53 2.81 9.34
N PRO A 11 10.16 2.14 8.23
CA PRO A 11 8.76 1.82 7.94
C PRO A 11 8.08 1.03 9.08
N PRO A 12 6.73 1.09 9.17
CA PRO A 12 5.97 0.24 10.08
C PRO A 12 6.08 -1.25 9.70
N MET A 13 5.86 -2.15 10.67
CA MET A 13 5.77 -3.60 10.41
C MET A 13 4.39 -3.98 9.87
N PHE A 14 4.32 -5.01 9.02
CA PHE A 14 3.07 -5.61 8.54
C PHE A 14 3.03 -7.11 8.80
N LYS A 15 1.95 -7.59 9.41
CA LYS A 15 1.80 -9.00 9.81
C LYS A 15 0.81 -9.76 8.94
N ALA A 16 -0.09 -9.03 8.27
CA ALA A 16 -1.31 -9.52 7.63
C ALA A 16 -2.31 -10.06 8.66
N ASP A 17 -2.49 -9.34 9.77
CA ASP A 17 -3.56 -9.59 10.73
C ASP A 17 -4.91 -9.09 10.17
N PRO A 18 -6.08 -9.57 10.67
CA PRO A 18 -7.39 -9.15 10.15
C PRO A 18 -7.68 -7.64 10.26
N ALA A 19 -7.00 -6.95 11.17
CA ALA A 19 -7.09 -5.50 11.35
C ALA A 19 -6.10 -4.72 10.48
N ASP A 20 -5.11 -5.39 9.87
CA ASP A 20 -4.10 -4.72 9.05
C ASP A 20 -4.72 -4.28 7.71
N ASN A 21 -4.40 -3.05 7.29
CA ASN A 21 -4.76 -2.53 5.98
C ASN A 21 -3.52 -2.54 5.08
N ALA A 22 -3.50 -3.47 4.11
CA ALA A 22 -2.39 -3.64 3.18
C ALA A 22 -2.10 -2.39 2.35
N SER A 23 -3.13 -1.69 1.87
CA SER A 23 -2.97 -0.48 1.06
C SER A 23 -2.36 0.66 1.88
N GLU A 24 -2.90 0.89 3.07
CA GLU A 24 -2.39 1.94 3.98
C GLU A 24 -0.95 1.66 4.41
N TRP A 25 -0.63 0.40 4.74
CA TRP A 25 0.74 0.02 5.08
C TRP A 25 1.69 0.26 3.91
N LEU A 26 1.29 -0.12 2.70
CA LEU A 26 2.09 0.05 1.49
C LEU A 26 2.38 1.53 1.21
N ASP A 27 1.37 2.40 1.33
CA ASP A 27 1.52 3.85 1.16
C ASP A 27 2.54 4.42 2.17
N ARG A 28 2.45 4.00 3.44
CA ARG A 28 3.40 4.42 4.48
C ARG A 28 4.80 3.88 4.26
N PHE A 29 4.93 2.66 3.77
CA PHE A 29 6.21 2.06 3.39
C PHE A 29 6.86 2.82 2.24
N GLU A 30 6.11 3.11 1.16
CA GLU A 30 6.59 3.89 0.02
C GLU A 30 6.94 5.33 0.39
N LEU A 31 6.15 5.97 1.24
CA LEU A 31 6.46 7.30 1.76
C LEU A 31 7.79 7.31 2.52
N THR A 32 8.02 6.30 3.35
CA THR A 32 9.26 6.14 4.10
C THR A 32 10.43 5.83 3.17
N ALA A 33 10.24 5.01 2.14
CA ALA A 33 11.22 4.74 1.12
C ALA A 33 11.64 6.02 0.37
N ARG A 34 10.68 6.86 -0.03
CA ARG A 34 10.94 8.17 -0.66
C ARG A 34 11.72 9.08 0.26
N TYR A 35 11.35 9.15 1.54
CA TYR A 35 12.09 9.91 2.54
C TYR A 35 13.52 9.39 2.65
N ASN A 36 13.73 8.08 2.83
CA ASN A 36 15.05 7.45 2.92
C ASN A 36 15.83 7.42 1.60
N ARG A 37 15.25 7.93 0.50
CA ARG A 37 15.82 7.95 -0.86
C ARG A 37 16.15 6.55 -1.41
N TRP A 38 15.34 5.55 -1.07
CA TRP A 38 15.48 4.22 -1.64
C TRP A 38 15.03 4.21 -3.10
N GLY A 39 15.88 3.70 -3.99
CA GLY A 39 15.53 3.34 -5.36
C GLY A 39 14.85 1.97 -5.43
N ASN A 40 14.28 1.63 -6.59
CA ASN A 40 13.47 0.42 -6.77
C ASN A 40 14.12 -0.88 -6.27
N ASN A 41 15.43 -1.02 -6.47
CA ASN A 41 16.19 -2.19 -5.99
C ASN A 41 16.28 -2.24 -4.46
N GLU A 42 16.42 -1.09 -3.81
CA GLU A 42 16.51 -0.98 -2.35
C GLU A 42 15.15 -1.20 -1.72
N ILE A 43 14.08 -0.63 -2.30
CA ILE A 43 12.70 -0.87 -1.89
C ILE A 43 12.40 -2.37 -1.91
N HIS A 44 12.70 -3.04 -3.03
CA HIS A 44 12.48 -4.46 -3.20
C HIS A 44 13.26 -5.32 -2.19
N ARG A 45 14.52 -4.98 -1.90
CA ARG A 45 15.35 -5.70 -0.90
C ARG A 45 14.88 -5.46 0.53
N ASN A 46 14.40 -4.26 0.82
CA ASN A 46 14.10 -3.84 2.18
C ASN A 46 12.71 -4.28 2.63
N VAL A 47 11.74 -4.42 1.71
CA VAL A 47 10.34 -4.73 2.04
C VAL A 47 10.20 -5.93 2.98
N VAL A 48 10.95 -7.02 2.75
CA VAL A 48 10.89 -8.24 3.58
C VAL A 48 11.30 -8.01 5.03
N MET A 49 12.14 -7.00 5.30
CA MET A 49 12.59 -6.66 6.66
C MET A 49 11.46 -6.04 7.49
N TYR A 50 10.40 -5.54 6.83
CA TYR A 50 9.23 -4.92 7.45
C TYR A 50 7.98 -5.81 7.36
N LEU A 51 8.16 -7.07 6.96
CA LEU A 51 7.11 -8.09 7.01
C LEU A 51 7.36 -9.04 8.18
N GLU A 52 6.29 -9.39 8.88
CA GLU A 52 6.29 -10.39 9.95
C GLU A 52 5.11 -11.36 9.78
N GLY A 53 5.03 -12.40 10.61
CA GLY A 53 3.85 -13.26 10.67
C GLY A 53 3.51 -13.94 9.35
N THR A 54 2.24 -13.82 8.93
CA THR A 54 1.72 -14.39 7.70
C THR A 54 2.32 -13.69 6.47
N ALA A 55 2.48 -12.37 6.53
CA ALA A 55 3.06 -11.59 5.44
C ALA A 55 4.49 -12.01 5.10
N ARG A 56 5.32 -12.27 6.12
CA ARG A 56 6.69 -12.75 5.90
C ARG A 56 6.74 -14.15 5.31
N LYS A 57 5.87 -15.05 5.76
CA LYS A 57 5.78 -16.42 5.21
C LYS A 57 5.39 -16.37 3.75
N TRP A 58 4.37 -15.59 3.40
CA TRP A 58 3.99 -15.35 2.02
C TRP A 58 5.18 -14.87 1.19
N TYR A 59 5.96 -13.90 1.68
CA TYR A 59 7.10 -13.40 0.93
C TYR A 59 8.14 -14.50 0.62
N LEU A 60 8.39 -15.40 1.59
CA LEU A 60 9.40 -16.46 1.46
C LEU A 60 8.96 -17.64 0.58
N PHE A 61 7.65 -17.91 0.51
CA PHE A 61 7.12 -19.08 -0.20
C PHE A 61 6.50 -18.74 -1.56
N THR A 62 6.24 -17.47 -1.85
CA THR A 62 5.73 -17.01 -3.15
C THR A 62 6.88 -16.80 -4.14
N ASN A 63 6.66 -17.09 -5.42
CA ASN A 63 7.62 -16.77 -6.47
C ASN A 63 7.60 -15.25 -6.75
N ILE A 64 8.38 -14.51 -5.96
CA ILE A 64 8.46 -13.06 -6.05
C ILE A 64 9.25 -12.64 -7.29
N VAL A 65 8.67 -11.74 -8.07
CA VAL A 65 9.37 -11.06 -9.16
C VAL A 65 10.41 -10.10 -8.55
N ASN A 66 11.64 -10.12 -9.08
CA ASN A 66 12.76 -9.28 -8.63
C ASN A 66 12.61 -7.77 -8.92
N GLN A 67 11.38 -7.28 -9.06
CA GLN A 67 11.06 -5.89 -9.38
C GLN A 67 9.94 -5.39 -8.48
N TRP A 68 10.08 -4.13 -8.03
CA TRP A 68 9.06 -3.47 -7.21
C TRP A 68 7.80 -3.16 -8.02
N GLU A 69 7.98 -2.47 -9.15
CA GLU A 69 6.90 -2.03 -10.05
C GLU A 69 6.61 -3.05 -11.16
N ASP A 70 5.42 -2.92 -11.75
CA ASP A 70 5.04 -3.67 -12.93
C ASP A 70 5.95 -3.35 -14.13
N LEU A 71 6.29 -4.39 -14.89
CA LEU A 71 6.95 -4.22 -16.17
C LEU A 71 5.93 -4.28 -17.30
N PRO A 72 5.86 -3.24 -18.16
CA PRO A 72 5.06 -3.33 -19.37
C PRO A 72 5.64 -4.38 -20.31
N VAL A 73 4.81 -4.86 -21.24
CA VAL A 73 5.27 -5.64 -22.39
C VAL A 73 6.36 -4.82 -23.09
N ARG A 74 7.55 -5.41 -23.22
CA ARG A 74 8.64 -4.76 -23.96
C ARG A 74 8.60 -5.27 -25.40
N PRO A 75 8.15 -4.45 -26.38
CA PRO A 75 8.23 -4.84 -27.78
C PRO A 75 9.71 -4.97 -28.17
N ASN A 76 10.06 -6.07 -28.83
CA ASN A 76 11.44 -6.26 -29.29
C ASN A 76 11.74 -5.37 -30.49
N LEU A 77 12.89 -4.71 -30.44
CA LEU A 77 13.44 -3.93 -31.55
C LEU A 77 14.27 -4.79 -32.54
N VAL A 78 14.48 -6.08 -32.21
CA VAL A 78 15.31 -7.01 -32.99
C VAL A 78 14.46 -8.16 -33.52
N ALA A 79 14.50 -8.38 -34.84
CA ALA A 79 13.77 -9.44 -35.51
C ALA A 79 14.30 -10.82 -35.09
N GLY A 80 13.43 -11.67 -34.53
CA GLY A 80 13.72 -13.09 -34.26
C GLY A 80 13.71 -13.53 -32.79
N GLN A 81 13.53 -12.63 -31.82
CA GLN A 81 13.33 -13.00 -30.40
C GLN A 81 11.89 -12.70 -29.97
N LEU A 82 11.32 -13.61 -29.17
CA LEU A 82 10.03 -13.38 -28.49
C LEU A 82 10.19 -12.21 -27.50
N GLY A 83 9.24 -11.25 -27.52
CA GLY A 83 9.21 -10.15 -26.57
C GLY A 83 9.06 -10.64 -25.13
N LEU A 84 9.56 -9.88 -24.16
CA LEU A 84 9.35 -10.21 -22.75
C LEU A 84 7.88 -9.95 -22.37
N PRO A 85 7.19 -10.93 -21.77
CA PRO A 85 5.82 -10.73 -21.31
C PRO A 85 5.77 -9.68 -20.19
N ALA A 86 4.61 -9.05 -20.02
CA ALA A 86 4.37 -8.20 -18.86
C ALA A 86 4.57 -9.00 -17.57
N ALA A 87 5.25 -8.41 -16.59
CA ALA A 87 5.46 -9.02 -15.29
C ALA A 87 4.82 -8.13 -14.23
N ILE A 88 4.01 -8.73 -13.36
CA ILE A 88 3.41 -8.03 -12.22
C ILE A 88 4.51 -7.87 -11.18
N GLY A 89 4.79 -6.62 -10.81
CA GLY A 89 5.76 -6.26 -9.80
C GLY A 89 5.31 -6.68 -8.41
N LEU A 90 6.26 -6.74 -7.48
CA LEU A 90 6.01 -7.13 -6.11
C LEU A 90 4.93 -6.25 -5.44
N ARG A 91 4.89 -4.94 -5.76
CA ARG A 91 3.90 -4.01 -5.24
C ARG A 91 2.46 -4.50 -5.50
N ASN A 92 2.18 -4.86 -6.75
CA ASN A 92 0.84 -5.30 -7.15
C ASN A 92 0.55 -6.75 -6.75
N GLN A 93 1.56 -7.61 -6.68
CA GLN A 93 1.39 -8.94 -6.09
C GLN A 93 0.99 -8.85 -4.61
N PHE A 94 1.66 -7.98 -3.85
CA PHE A 94 1.35 -7.74 -2.44
C PHE A 94 -0.10 -7.28 -2.25
N LEU A 95 -0.54 -6.30 -3.03
CA LEU A 95 -1.92 -5.83 -2.99
C LEU A 95 -2.90 -6.94 -3.36
N ARG A 96 -2.68 -7.72 -4.42
CA ARG A 96 -3.60 -8.82 -4.79
C ARG A 96 -3.77 -9.87 -3.71
N GLU A 97 -2.73 -10.11 -2.91
CA GLU A 97 -2.70 -11.18 -1.92
C GLU A 97 -3.29 -10.73 -0.57
N PHE A 98 -3.02 -9.49 -0.16
CA PHE A 98 -3.46 -8.98 1.15
C PHE A 98 -4.59 -7.96 1.10
N GLN A 99 -4.92 -7.42 -0.06
CA GLN A 99 -6.14 -6.63 -0.21
C GLN A 99 -7.33 -7.60 -0.20
N GLN A 100 -8.26 -7.39 0.71
CA GLN A 100 -9.45 -8.23 0.77
C GLN A 100 -10.23 -8.09 -0.55
N ASN A 101 -10.68 -9.20 -1.15
CA ASN A 101 -11.51 -9.16 -2.36
C ASN A 101 -12.76 -8.29 -2.20
N ASN A 102 -13.26 -8.15 -0.96
CA ASN A 102 -14.39 -7.30 -0.60
C ASN A 102 -13.95 -5.98 0.05
N PHE A 103 -12.71 -5.53 -0.14
CA PHE A 103 -12.15 -4.36 0.55
C PHE A 103 -13.08 -3.15 0.47
N VAL A 104 -13.57 -2.81 -0.72
CA VAL A 104 -14.54 -1.72 -0.91
C VAL A 104 -15.81 -1.95 -0.09
N LEU A 105 -16.38 -3.15 -0.15
CA LEU A 105 -17.63 -3.48 0.55
C LEU A 105 -17.47 -3.48 2.08
N VAL A 106 -16.32 -3.91 2.58
CA VAL A 106 -15.96 -3.89 4.01
C VAL A 106 -15.70 -2.47 4.49
N GLN A 107 -14.97 -1.66 3.71
CA GLN A 107 -14.75 -0.25 4.05
C GLN A 107 -16.04 0.56 3.99
N GLU A 108 -16.95 0.25 3.05
CA GLU A 108 -18.26 0.89 2.96
C GLU A 108 -19.15 0.50 4.15
N ALA A 109 -19.17 -0.79 4.51
CA ALA A 109 -19.89 -1.27 5.70
C ALA A 109 -19.33 -0.62 6.97
N ARG A 110 -18.01 -0.48 7.07
CA ARG A 110 -17.34 0.22 8.18
C ARG A 110 -17.74 1.68 8.22
N LEU A 111 -17.66 2.40 7.10
CA LEU A 111 -18.06 3.81 7.01
C LEU A 111 -19.51 4.03 7.43
N ARG A 112 -20.42 3.12 7.05
CA ARG A 112 -21.85 3.20 7.41
C ARG A 112 -22.14 2.85 8.88
N GLN A 113 -21.32 2.00 9.49
CA GLN A 113 -21.52 1.54 10.88
C GLN A 113 -20.73 2.35 11.90
N TRP A 114 -19.69 3.06 11.47
CA TRP A 114 -18.82 3.79 12.37
C TRP A 114 -19.54 5.03 12.89
N MET A 115 -19.67 5.11 14.21
CA MET A 115 -20.10 6.30 14.94
C MET A 115 -18.97 6.78 15.84
N GLN A 116 -18.83 8.09 16.00
CA GLN A 116 -17.82 8.69 16.87
C GLN A 116 -17.84 8.03 18.25
N GLY A 117 -16.68 7.53 18.69
CA GLY A 117 -16.53 6.99 20.04
C GLY A 117 -16.69 8.08 21.11
N ILE A 118 -17.14 7.69 22.32
CA ILE A 118 -17.36 8.63 23.43
C ILE A 118 -16.07 9.37 23.84
N GLU A 119 -14.90 8.76 23.61
CA GLU A 119 -13.57 9.31 23.94
C GLU A 119 -12.79 9.80 22.71
N GLU A 120 -13.35 9.70 21.50
CA GLU A 120 -12.65 10.02 20.26
C GLU A 120 -12.74 11.52 19.96
N ASP A 121 -11.60 12.15 19.65
CA ASP A 121 -11.57 13.56 19.27
C ASP A 121 -12.33 13.80 17.95
N THR A 122 -13.19 14.82 17.93
CA THR A 122 -14.03 15.13 16.77
C THR A 122 -13.19 15.47 15.52
N THR A 123 -12.00 16.04 15.68
CA THR A 123 -11.12 16.36 14.54
C THR A 123 -10.53 15.09 13.95
N THR A 124 -10.06 14.17 14.80
CA THR A 124 -9.57 12.85 14.37
C THR A 124 -10.67 12.08 13.64
N TYR A 125 -11.85 11.98 14.25
CA TYR A 125 -13.02 11.32 13.65
C TYR A 125 -13.38 11.93 12.28
N TYR A 126 -13.42 13.26 12.17
CA TYR A 126 -13.70 13.96 10.92
C TYR A 126 -12.73 13.58 9.80
N TYR A 127 -11.42 13.64 10.06
CA TYR A 127 -10.42 13.33 9.05
C TYR A 127 -10.37 11.84 8.71
N ASP A 128 -10.66 10.95 9.66
CA ASP A 128 -10.75 9.52 9.41
C ASP A 128 -11.93 9.19 8.48
N ILE A 129 -13.08 9.85 8.64
CA ILE A 129 -14.21 9.73 7.72
C ILE A 129 -13.86 10.24 6.33
N LEU A 130 -13.26 11.42 6.22
CA LEU A 130 -12.84 11.95 4.92
C LEU A 130 -11.85 11.04 4.21
N HIS A 131 -10.88 10.50 4.95
CA HIS A 131 -9.91 9.54 4.43
C HIS A 131 -10.59 8.27 3.93
N MET A 132 -11.51 7.67 4.71
CA MET A 132 -12.28 6.50 4.29
C MET A 132 -13.12 6.77 3.04
N CYS A 133 -13.80 7.91 2.97
CA CYS A 133 -14.57 8.29 1.79
C CYS A 133 -13.68 8.38 0.53
N HIS A 134 -12.49 8.96 0.65
CA HIS A 134 -11.54 9.06 -0.46
C HIS A 134 -10.98 7.69 -0.91
N VAL A 135 -10.80 6.76 0.04
CA VAL A 135 -10.37 5.38 -0.23
C VAL A 135 -11.47 4.59 -0.97
N LEU A 136 -12.74 4.87 -0.69
CA LEU A 136 -13.88 4.22 -1.36
C LEU A 136 -14.16 4.80 -2.74
N ASP A 137 -14.20 6.12 -2.85
CA ASP A 137 -14.39 6.84 -4.09
C ASP A 137 -13.63 8.18 -4.04
N SER A 138 -12.54 8.25 -4.79
CA SER A 138 -11.72 9.45 -4.86
C SER A 138 -12.43 10.65 -5.50
N ASN A 139 -13.58 10.43 -6.17
CA ASN A 139 -14.41 11.47 -6.77
C ASN A 139 -15.64 11.82 -5.91
N MET A 140 -15.81 11.23 -4.73
CA MET A 140 -16.94 11.50 -3.86
C MET A 140 -16.99 13.00 -3.50
N THR A 141 -18.15 13.63 -3.69
CA THR A 141 -18.31 15.06 -3.45
C THR A 141 -18.29 15.36 -1.96
N GLN A 142 -17.84 16.56 -1.57
CA GLN A 142 -17.82 16.98 -0.17
C GLN A 142 -19.20 16.86 0.50
N ALA A 143 -20.29 17.11 -0.24
CA ALA A 143 -21.65 16.95 0.28
C ALA A 143 -21.96 15.50 0.69
N GLN A 144 -21.56 14.52 -0.13
CA GLN A 144 -21.73 13.09 0.18
C GLN A 144 -20.83 12.64 1.34
N GLN A 145 -19.62 13.20 1.45
CA GLN A 145 -18.73 12.91 2.57
C GLN A 145 -19.30 13.40 3.90
N LEU A 146 -19.99 14.55 3.90
CA LEU A 146 -20.63 15.11 5.09
C LEU A 146 -21.86 14.32 5.54
N GLU A 147 -22.49 13.51 4.69
CA GLU A 147 -23.60 12.61 5.09
C GLU A 147 -23.15 11.48 6.03
N HIS A 148 -21.84 11.23 6.11
CA HIS A 148 -21.24 10.19 6.94
C HIS A 148 -20.73 10.67 8.31
N LEU A 149 -20.83 11.98 8.60
CA LEU A 149 -20.46 12.58 9.89
C LEU A 149 -21.64 12.57 10.87
#